data_AF-A0A447TPQ2-F1
#
_entry.id   AF-A0A447TPQ2-F1
#
_cell.length_a   1.000
_cell.length_b   1.000
_cell.length_c   1.000
_cell.angle_alpha   90.00
_cell.angle_beta   90.00
_cell.angle_gamma   90.00
#
_symmetry.space_group_name_H-M   'P 1'
#
loop_
_entity.id
_entity.type
_entity.pdbx_description
1 polymer ?
#
loop_
_entity_poly.entity_id
_entity_poly.type
_entity_poly.pdbx_seq_one_letter_code
_entity_poly.pdbx_strand_id
1 'polypeptide(L)' 'MADGSYTFTVTVTDVAGNQQTSAPLKVTIDGTLTTPVIELAAGEDSGTVGDRLTNHDRPVFDIRQV' A
#
# COMPACT_ATOMS: atom_id res chain seq x y z
N MET A 1 -7.42 -9.50 -10.47
CA MET A 1 -6.84 -8.41 -11.29
C MET A 1 -5.68 -7.86 -10.49
N ALA A 2 -4.56 -7.55 -11.15
CA ALA A 2 -3.34 -7.08 -10.48
C ALA A 2 -3.27 -5.54 -10.49
N ASP A 3 -2.39 -4.99 -9.66
CA ASP A 3 -2.02 -3.58 -9.69
C ASP A 3 -1.54 -3.19 -11.09
N GLY A 4 -1.83 -1.95 -11.50
CA GLY A 4 -1.45 -1.47 -12.82
C GLY A 4 -2.25 -0.28 -13.31
N SER A 5 -1.83 0.23 -14.47
CA SER A 5 -2.54 1.27 -15.20
C SER A 5 -3.49 0.63 -16.23
N TYR A 6 -4.74 1.06 -16.18
CA TYR A 6 -5.81 0.63 -17.07
C TYR A 6 -6.38 1.84 -17.80
N THR A 7 -6.79 1.63 -19.05
CA THR A 7 -7.44 2.67 -19.86
C THR A 7 -8.85 2.22 -20.20
N PHE A 8 -9.82 3.05 -19.85
CA PHE A 8 -11.23 2.82 -20.11
C PHE A 8 -11.71 3.77 -21.21
N THR A 9 -12.48 3.22 -22.14
CA THR A 9 -13.25 3.98 -23.14
C THR A 9 -14.66 3.44 -23.18
N VAL A 10 -15.61 4.31 -23.52
CA VAL A 10 -17.00 3.92 -23.73
C VAL A 10 -17.35 4.20 -25.17
N THR A 11 -17.88 3.19 -25.87
CA THR A 11 -18.42 3.36 -27.22
C THR A 11 -19.94 3.26 -27.14
N VAL A 12 -20.62 4.27 -27.69
CA VAL A 12 -22.06 4.30 -27.86
C VAL A 12 -22.40 4.07 -29.33
N THR A 13 -23.44 3.27 -29.59
CA THR A 13 -23.98 3.02 -30.93
C THR A 13 -25.47 3.31 -30.92
N ASP A 14 -25.97 4.11 -31.87
CA ASP A 14 -27.41 4.33 -32.01
C ASP A 14 -28.09 3.26 -32.88
N VAL A 15 -29.42 3.31 -32.97
CA VAL A 15 -30.23 2.34 -33.73
C VAL A 15 -29.97 2.42 -35.24
N ALA A 16 -29.48 3.56 -35.74
CA ALA A 16 -29.10 3.75 -37.13
C ALA A 16 -27.65 3.28 -37.42
N GLY A 17 -26.90 2.88 -36.40
CA GLY A 17 -25.52 2.39 -36.51
C GLY A 17 -24.43 3.47 -36.36
N ASN A 18 -24.77 4.71 -36.01
CA ASN A 18 -23.76 5.74 -35.75
C ASN A 18 -23.04 5.43 -34.43
N GLN A 19 -21.71 5.60 -34.42
CA GLN A 19 -20.89 5.33 -33.24
C GLN A 19 -20.10 6.55 -32.79
N GLN A 20 -20.01 6.73 -31.47
CA GLN A 20 -19.04 7.61 -30.84
C GLN A 20 -18.32 6.92 -29.70
N THR A 21 -17.04 7.23 -29.54
CA THR A 21 -16.21 6.73 -28.45
C THR A 21 -15.78 7.90 -27.57
N SER A 22 -15.85 7.71 -26.25
CA SER A 22 -15.41 8.70 -25.27
C SER A 22 -13.90 8.94 -25.36
N ALA A 23 -13.45 10.06 -24.80
CA ALA A 23 -12.03 10.22 -24.48
C ALA A 23 -11.58 9.09 -23.52
N PRO A 24 -10.30 8.66 -23.61
CA PRO A 24 -9.76 7.64 -22.73
C PRO A 24 -9.65 8.13 -21.28
N LEU A 25 -10.12 7.33 -20.33
CA LEU A 25 -9.91 7.52 -18.90
C LEU A 25 -8.80 6.59 -18.42
N LYS A 26 -7.70 7.16 -17.95
CA LYS A 26 -6.62 6.40 -17.33
C LYS A 26 -6.92 6.23 -15.84
N VAL A 27 -6.92 4.98 -15.38
CA VAL A 27 -7.14 4.59 -13.98
C VAL A 27 -5.96 3.77 -13.52
N THR A 28 -5.43 4.09 -12.35
CA THR A 28 -4.41 3.27 -11.68
C THR A 28 -5.07 2.49 -10.56
N ILE A 29 -4.90 1.17 -10.58
CA ILE A 29 -5.21 0.31 -9.44
C ILE A 29 -3.90 0.07 -8.70
N ASP A 30 -3.85 0.52 -7.45
CA ASP A 30 -2.74 0.30 -6.53
C ASP A 30 -3.31 -0.32 -5.26
N GLY A 31 -3.00 -1.60 -5.05
CA GLY A 31 -3.33 -2.37 -3.87
C GLY A 31 -2.06 -2.72 -3.08
N THR A 32 -0.92 -2.09 -3.38
CA THR A 32 0.33 -2.37 -2.71
C THR A 32 0.31 -1.76 -1.31
N LEU A 33 0.40 -2.63 -0.29
CA LEU A 33 0.57 -2.24 1.10
C LEU A 33 1.90 -2.77 1.62
N THR A 34 2.64 -1.93 2.33
CA THR A 34 3.87 -2.35 3.02
C THR A 34 3.56 -2.77 4.45
N THR A 35 4.19 -3.87 4.88
CA THR A 35 4.06 -4.33 6.27
C THR A 35 4.92 -3.43 7.15
N PRO A 36 4.36 -2.80 8.19
CA PRO A 36 5.18 -2.01 9.11
C PRO A 36 6.13 -2.92 9.90
N VAL A 37 7.31 -2.39 10.20
CA VAL A 37 8.26 -3.02 11.11
C VAL A 37 8.09 -2.40 12.49
N ILE A 38 8.07 -3.25 13.50
CA ILE A 38 7.98 -2.87 14.91
C ILE A 38 9.19 -3.47 15.61
N GLU A 39 9.99 -2.62 16.27
CA GLU A 39 11.18 -3.02 17.01
C GLU A 39 11.31 -2.23 18.31
N LEU A 40 12.04 -2.76 19.28
CA LEU A 40 12.41 -2.01 20.47
C LEU A 40 13.27 -0.81 20.05
N ALA A 41 13.00 0.36 20.65
CA ALA A 41 13.80 1.54 20.39
C ALA A 41 15.24 1.35 20.91
N ALA A 42 16.16 2.16 20.41
CA ALA A 42 17.57 2.07 20.79
C ALA A 42 17.74 2.22 22.32
N GLY A 43 18.37 1.22 22.95
CA GLY A 43 18.60 1.19 24.39
C GLY A 43 17.46 0.59 25.23
N GLU A 44 16.37 0.14 24.60
CA GLU A 44 15.25 -0.52 25.29
C GLU A 44 15.46 -2.03 25.49
N ASP A 45 16.35 -2.65 24.72
CA ASP A 45 16.74 -4.05 24.88
C ASP A 45 17.61 -4.21 26.15
N SER A 46 17.08 -4.95 27.13
CA SER A 46 17.66 -5.08 28.47
C SER A 46 18.22 -6.48 28.69
N GLY A 47 19.38 -6.58 29.34
CA GLY A 47 20.03 -7.87 29.57
C GLY A 47 20.90 -8.26 28.37
N THR A 48 20.40 -9.13 27.49
CA THR A 48 21.19 -9.64 26.36
C THR A 48 20.83 -8.90 25.07
N VAL A 49 21.66 -7.92 24.70
CA VAL A 49 21.45 -7.12 23.49
C VAL A 49 21.24 -7.99 22.24
N GLY A 50 20.11 -7.76 21.56
CA GLY A 50 19.73 -8.43 20.31
C GLY A 50 18.80 -9.61 20.50
N ASP A 51 18.42 -9.96 21.74
CA ASP A 51 17.42 -10.98 22.02
C ASP A 51 15.97 -10.45 21.94
N ARG A 52 15.81 -9.13 21.82
CA ARG A 52 14.52 -8.41 21.73
C ARG A 52 13.68 -8.52 23.00
N LEU A 53 14.30 -8.69 24.17
CA LEU A 53 13.62 -8.68 25.46
C LEU A 53 13.92 -7.38 26.23
N THR A 54 12.92 -6.89 26.97
CA THR A 54 13.05 -5.70 27.81
C THR A 54 12.39 -5.92 29.17
N ASN A 55 13.01 -5.36 30.21
CA ASN A 55 12.48 -5.29 31.56
C ASN A 55 12.06 -3.85 31.95
N HIS A 56 12.07 -2.92 30.99
CA HIS A 56 11.59 -1.56 31.23
C HIS A 56 10.08 -1.58 31.45
N ASP A 57 9.60 -0.97 32.53
CA ASP A 57 8.17 -0.92 32.87
C ASP A 57 7.33 -0.09 31.86
N ARG A 58 8.00 0.70 31.02
CA ARG A 58 7.40 1.54 29.98
C ARG A 58 8.27 1.52 28.72
N PRO A 59 8.28 0.40 27.98
CA PRO A 59 9.15 0.26 26.84
C PRO A 59 8.74 1.17 25.69
N VAL A 60 9.73 1.65 24.94
CA VAL A 60 9.53 2.44 23.72
C VAL A 60 9.74 1.56 22.49
N PHE A 61 8.86 1.69 21.50
CA PHE A 61 8.96 0.98 20.23
C PHE A 61 9.11 1.96 19.08
N ASP A 62 10.02 1.64 18.18
CA ASP A 62 10.11 2.29 16.88
C ASP A 62 9.18 1.57 15.90
N ILE A 63 8.30 2.34 15.28
CA ILE A 63 7.37 1.87 14.26
C ILE A 63 7.72 2.58 12.95
N ARG A 64 8.04 1.81 11.91
CA ARG A 64 8.41 2.35 10.60
C ARG A 64 7.75 1.58 9.46
N GLN A 65 7.35 2.30 8.42
CA GLN A 65 7.02 1.69 7.15
C GLN A 65 8.31 1.49 6.35
N VAL A 66 8.43 0.31 5.75
CA VAL A 66 9.43 0.00 4.72
C VAL A 66 8.84 0.29 3.35
#